data_AF-A0A7W1QPN3-F1
#
_entry.id   AF-A0A7W1QPN3-F1
#
_cell.length_a   1.000
_cell.length_b   1.000
_cell.length_c   1.000
_cell.angle_alpha   90.00
_cell.angle_beta   90.00
_cell.angle_gamma   90.00
#
_symmetry.space_group_name_H-M   'P 1'
#
loop_
_entity.id
_entity.type
_entity.pdbx_description
1 polymer ?
#
loop_
_entity_poly.entity_id
_entity_poly.type
_entity_poly.pdbx_seq_one_letter_code
_entity_poly.pdbx_strand_id
1 'polypeptide(L)'
;AHLAERLLPLMLTGRFGLYHLGGPEPASWFDVLTRVHELAGSAGSVERQHASQLALRAPRPVYSALSSVFTPHLGIDPMPSLEEGLKDFLAIALDAS
;
A
#
# COMPACT_ATOMS: atom_id res chain seq x y z
N ALA A 1 3.76 -5.36 -8.60
CA ALA A 1 2.77 -5.95 -9.52
C ALA A 1 1.46 -6.38 -8.82
N HIS A 2 1.37 -6.28 -7.49
CA HIS A 2 0.32 -6.96 -6.69
C HIS A 2 -1.13 -6.65 -7.05
N LEU A 3 -1.48 -5.39 -7.34
CA LEU A 3 -2.85 -5.05 -7.74
C LEU A 3 -3.26 -5.78 -9.03
N ALA A 4 -2.39 -5.75 -10.04
CA ALA A 4 -2.66 -6.37 -11.34
C ALA A 4 -2.85 -7.89 -11.23
N GLU A 5 -2.02 -8.55 -10.42
CA GLU A 5 -2.10 -9.99 -10.14
C GLU A 5 -3.45 -10.42 -9.55
N ARG A 6 -4.12 -9.52 -8.81
CA ARG A 6 -5.42 -9.80 -8.17
C ARG A 6 -6.60 -9.40 -9.05
N LEU A 7 -6.40 -8.52 -10.03
CA LEU A 7 -7.44 -8.14 -10.98
C LEU A 7 -7.80 -9.29 -11.93
N LEU A 8 -6.82 -10.02 -12.45
CA LEU A 8 -7.08 -11.14 -13.36
C LEU A 8 -7.95 -12.24 -12.74
N PRO A 9 -7.62 -12.84 -11.58
CA PRO A 9 -8.47 -13.85 -10.96
C PRO A 9 -9.84 -13.29 -10.59
N LEU A 10 -9.93 -12.02 -10.14
CA LEU A 10 -11.21 -11.35 -9.89
C LEU A 10 -12.09 -11.32 -11.15
N MET A 11 -11.53 -10.88 -12.28
CA MET A 11 -12.24 -10.84 -13.56
C MET A 11 -12.72 -12.22 -14.00
N LEU A 12 -11.89 -13.25 -13.82
CA LEU A 12 -12.22 -14.63 -14.19
C LEU A 12 -13.36 -15.22 -13.35
N THR A 13 -13.67 -14.67 -12.17
CA THR A 13 -14.84 -15.10 -11.39
C THR A 13 -16.18 -14.72 -12.02
N GLY A 14 -16.20 -13.77 -12.95
CA GLY A 14 -17.43 -13.18 -13.51
C GLY A 14 -18.28 -12.41 -12.50
N ARG A 15 -17.77 -12.16 -11.29
CA ARG A 15 -18.48 -11.39 -10.24
C ARG A 15 -18.16 -9.92 -10.41
N PHE A 16 -19.15 -9.17 -10.88
CA PHE A 16 -19.04 -7.73 -11.09
C PHE A 16 -19.51 -6.97 -9.84
N GLY A 17 -18.91 -5.80 -9.62
CA GLY A 17 -19.27 -4.94 -8.51
C GLY A 17 -18.14 -3.99 -8.13
N LEU A 18 -18.31 -3.35 -6.97
CA LEU A 18 -17.30 -2.49 -6.38
C LEU A 18 -16.46 -3.28 -5.38
N TYR A 19 -15.13 -3.20 -5.53
CA TYR A 19 -14.18 -3.89 -4.66
C TYR A 19 -13.15 -2.89 -4.13
N HIS A 20 -12.79 -3.05 -2.86
CA HIS A 20 -11.54 -2.52 -2.34
C HIS A 20 -10.45 -3.57 -2.49
N LEU A 21 -9.26 -3.12 -2.88
CA LEU A 21 -8.03 -3.89 -2.91
C LEU A 21 -6.94 -3.08 -2.21
N GLY A 22 -6.90 -3.19 -0.88
CA GLY A 22 -5.91 -2.56 -0.02
C GLY A 22 -5.11 -3.59 0.78
N GLY A 23 -3.93 -3.17 1.26
CA GLY A 23 -3.09 -3.94 2.20
C GLY A 23 -3.85 -4.35 3.47
N PRO A 24 -3.41 -5.41 4.16
CA PRO A 24 -4.12 -5.94 5.32
C PRO A 24 -4.05 -5.02 6.56
N GLU A 25 -3.04 -4.15 6.65
CA GLU A 25 -2.83 -3.22 7.74
C GLU A 25 -2.99 -1.74 7.32
N PRO A 26 -3.55 -0.87 8.20
CA PRO A 26 -3.49 0.57 8.01
C PRO A 26 -2.07 1.10 8.26
N ALA A 27 -1.66 2.13 7.52
CA ALA A 27 -0.38 2.78 7.71
C ALA A 27 -0.48 4.29 7.51
N SER A 28 0.28 5.05 8.30
CA SER A 28 0.52 6.47 8.04
C SER A 28 1.67 6.66 7.05
N TRP A 29 1.77 7.84 6.43
CA TRP A 29 2.93 8.19 5.59
C TRP A 29 4.26 8.09 6.34
N PHE A 30 4.25 8.36 7.65
CA PHE A 30 5.43 8.21 8.49
C PHE A 30 5.85 6.73 8.59
N ASP A 31 4.90 5.80 8.74
CA ASP A 31 5.21 4.37 8.85
C ASP A 31 5.77 3.82 7.52
N VAL A 32 5.18 4.24 6.40
CA VAL A 32 5.67 3.89 5.05
C VAL A 32 7.09 4.39 4.85
N LEU A 33 7.34 5.69 5.12
CA LEU A 33 8.66 6.29 4.88
C LEU A 33 9.73 5.73 5.81
N THR A 34 9.39 5.50 7.09
CA THR A 34 10.29 4.85 8.06
C THR A 34 10.68 3.46 7.57
N ARG A 35 9.72 2.66 7.11
CA ARG A 35 10.02 1.32 6.61
C ARG A 35 10.86 1.32 5.34
N VAL A 36 10.58 2.23 4.40
CA VAL A 36 11.42 2.41 3.21
C VAL A 36 12.84 2.79 3.59
N HIS A 37 13.01 3.73 4.52
CA HIS A 37 14.31 4.19 4.99
C HIS A 37 15.12 3.06 5.62
N GLU A 38 14.49 2.23 6.48
CA GLU A 38 15.08 1.04 7.09
C GLU A 38 15.48 0.00 6.02
N LEU A 39 14.58 -0.34 5.10
CA LEU A 39 14.82 -1.35 4.06
C LEU A 39 15.91 -0.93 3.07
N ALA A 40 15.99 0.36 2.74
CA ALA A 40 16.99 0.90 1.82
C ALA A 40 18.35 1.16 2.48
N GLY A 41 18.47 1.03 3.82
CA GLY A 41 19.71 1.32 4.54
C GLY A 41 20.20 2.77 4.37
N SER A 42 19.26 3.71 4.21
CA SER A 42 19.58 5.11 3.93
C SER A 42 20.17 5.81 5.15
N ALA A 43 21.07 6.78 4.94
CA ALA A 43 21.59 7.61 6.03
C ALA A 43 20.55 8.66 6.47
N GLY A 44 20.54 9.01 7.76
CA GLY A 44 19.66 10.05 8.33
C GLY A 44 18.57 9.48 9.25
N SER A 45 17.51 10.27 9.48
CA SER A 45 16.35 9.87 10.29
C SER A 45 15.05 10.36 9.66
N VAL A 46 13.96 9.62 9.91
CA VAL A 46 12.60 10.02 9.52
C VAL A 46 11.93 10.67 10.73
N GLU A 47 11.43 11.89 10.55
CA GLU A 47 10.75 12.64 11.62
C GLU A 47 9.24 12.71 11.39
N ARG A 48 8.47 12.66 12.47
CA ARG A 48 7.01 12.80 12.40
C ARG A 48 6.63 14.24 12.08
N GLN A 49 5.70 14.40 11.15
CA GLN A 49 5.12 15.69 10.79
C GLN A 49 3.59 15.62 10.80
N HIS A 50 2.94 16.68 11.28
CA HIS A 50 1.49 16.78 11.25
C HIS A 50 1.02 17.36 9.91
N ALA A 51 -0.01 16.75 9.31
CA ALA A 51 -0.51 17.18 8.00
C ALA A 51 -0.98 18.65 7.97
N SER A 52 -1.43 19.20 9.11
CA SER A 52 -1.84 20.62 9.20
C SER A 52 -0.68 21.60 9.02
N GLN A 53 0.56 21.14 9.17
CA GLN A 53 1.76 21.95 8.93
C GLN A 53 2.08 22.03 7.43
N LEU A 54 1.49 21.15 6.62
CA LEU A 54 1.59 21.16 5.17
C LEU A 54 0.48 22.06 4.64
N ALA A 55 0.82 23.22 4.07
CA ALA A 55 -0.14 24.17 3.47
C ALA A 55 -0.69 23.65 2.12
N LEU A 56 -1.23 22.44 2.11
CA LEU A 56 -1.74 21.77 0.92
C LEU A 56 -3.11 22.35 0.53
N ARG A 57 -3.28 22.64 -0.77
CA ARG A 57 -4.53 23.21 -1.30
C ARG A 57 -5.74 22.29 -1.12
N ALA A 58 -5.55 20.98 -1.26
CA ALA A 58 -6.64 20.01 -1.24
C ALA A 58 -6.70 19.31 0.11
N PRO A 59 -7.88 19.21 0.75
CA PRO A 59 -8.04 18.49 2.00
C PRO A 59 -7.68 17.01 1.82
N ARG A 60 -7.15 16.41 2.87
CA ARG A 60 -6.82 14.99 2.92
C ARG A 60 -7.61 14.34 4.05
N PRO A 61 -8.28 13.20 3.82
CA PRO A 61 -8.86 12.44 4.90
C PRO A 61 -7.79 12.08 5.94
N VAL A 62 -8.13 12.17 7.22
CA VAL A 62 -7.26 11.72 8.31
C VAL A 62 -7.02 10.21 8.22
N TYR A 63 -8.00 9.46 7.72
CA TYR A 63 -7.96 8.01 7.59
C TYR A 63 -8.49 7.60 6.22
N SER A 64 -7.70 6.83 5.46
CA SER A 64 -8.05 6.36 4.12
C SER A 64 -7.76 4.88 3.89
N ALA A 65 -7.47 4.13 4.96
CA ALA A 65 -7.27 2.69 4.85
C ALA A 65 -8.58 2.01 4.41
N LEU A 66 -8.44 1.04 3.51
CA LEU A 66 -9.55 0.31 2.92
C LEU A 66 -9.57 -1.12 3.44
N SER A 67 -10.76 -1.66 3.71
CA SER A 67 -10.93 -3.08 4.02
C SER A 67 -11.39 -3.85 2.79
N SER A 68 -10.67 -4.94 2.47
CA SER A 68 -10.92 -5.83 1.34
C SER A 68 -11.82 -6.99 1.78
N VAL A 69 -13.12 -6.75 1.94
CA VAL A 69 -14.06 -7.72 2.57
C VAL A 69 -14.59 -8.81 1.64
N PHE A 70 -14.65 -8.55 0.33
CA PHE A 70 -15.29 -9.48 -0.61
C PHE A 70 -14.31 -10.49 -1.23
N THR A 71 -13.06 -10.08 -1.47
CA THR A 71 -12.07 -10.91 -2.16
C THR A 71 -11.75 -12.24 -1.46
N PRO A 72 -11.73 -12.35 -0.12
CA PRO A 72 -11.49 -13.64 0.53
C PRO A 72 -12.57 -14.69 0.19
N HIS A 73 -13.81 -14.26 -0.02
CA HIS A 73 -14.93 -15.15 -0.41
C HIS A 73 -14.87 -15.59 -1.87
N LEU A 74 -13.96 -15.02 -2.66
CA LEU A 74 -13.76 -15.32 -4.07
C LEU A 74 -12.54 -16.20 -4.32
N GLY A 75 -11.80 -16.58 -3.27
CA GLY A 75 -10.52 -17.27 -3.40
C GLY A 75 -9.42 -16.39 -4.02
N ILE A 76 -9.55 -15.06 -3.90
CA ILE A 76 -8.53 -14.12 -4.36
C ILE A 76 -7.59 -13.85 -3.18
N ASP A 77 -6.30 -14.00 -3.43
CA ASP A 77 -5.27 -13.77 -2.42
C ASP A 77 -5.30 -12.32 -1.90
N PRO A 78 -5.06 -12.11 -0.59
CA PRO A 78 -4.97 -10.77 -0.03
C PRO A 78 -3.81 -9.99 -0.66
N MET A 79 -3.86 -8.66 -0.57
CA MET A 79 -2.67 -7.84 -0.81
C MET A 79 -1.56 -8.24 0.17
N PRO A 80 -0.28 -8.16 -0.22
CA PRO A 80 0.82 -8.43 0.70
C PRO A 80 0.82 -7.42 1.85
N SER A 81 1.54 -7.75 2.93
CA SER A 81 1.82 -6.77 4.00
C SER A 81 2.55 -5.55 3.45
N LEU A 82 2.53 -4.46 4.19
CA LEU A 82 3.28 -3.25 3.85
C LEU A 82 4.77 -3.56 3.67
N GLU A 83 5.34 -4.37 4.55
CA GLU A 83 6.77 -4.71 4.50
C GLU A 83 7.12 -5.51 3.24
N GLU A 84 6.36 -6.57 2.93
CA GLU A 84 6.55 -7.36 1.70
C GLU A 84 6.34 -6.51 0.45
N GLY A 85 5.28 -5.70 0.44
CA GLY A 85 4.98 -4.79 -0.67
C GLY A 85 6.11 -3.81 -0.96
N LEU A 86 6.71 -3.24 0.09
CA LEU A 86 7.85 -2.32 -0.04
C LEU A 86 9.13 -3.03 -0.44
N LYS A 87 9.40 -4.24 0.06
CA LYS A 87 10.55 -5.06 -0.36
C LYS A 87 10.50 -5.34 -1.86
N ASP A 88 9.37 -5.83 -2.36
CA ASP A 88 9.17 -6.11 -3.78
C ASP A 88 9.32 -4.85 -4.64
N PHE A 89 8.76 -3.73 -4.17
CA PHE A 89 8.89 -2.44 -4.85
C PHE A 89 10.35 -1.97 -4.91
N LEU A 90 11.07 -2.01 -3.78
CA LEU A 90 12.45 -1.55 -3.69
C LEU A 90 13.42 -2.44 -4.48
N ALA A 91 13.20 -3.76 -4.52
CA ALA A 91 14.00 -4.65 -5.36
C ALA A 91 13.97 -4.17 -6.82
N ILE A 92 12.77 -3.86 -7.35
CA ILE A 92 12.64 -3.35 -8.72
C ILE A 92 13.21 -1.93 -8.87
N ALA A 93 12.96 -1.05 -7.90
CA ALA A 93 13.39 0.36 -7.99
C ALA A 93 14.91 0.53 -7.89
N LEU A 94 15.58 -0.27 -7.06
CA LEU A 94 17.03 -0.22 -6.85
C LEU A 94 17.81 -1.00 -7.90
N ASP A 95 17.27 -2.12 -8.42
CA ASP A 95 17.90 -2.85 -9.55
C ASP A 95 17.87 -2.03 -10.85
N ALA A 96 16.98 -1.05 -10.95
CA ALA A 96 16.90 -0.11 -12.08
C ALA A 96 17.86 1.09 -11.95
N SER A 97 18.65 1.17 -10.88
CA SER A 97 19.60 2.26 -10.57
C SER A 97 21.05 1.85 -10.85
#